data_AF-A0A081MYM4-F1
#
_entry.id   AF-A0A081MYM4-F1
#
_cell.length_a   1.000
_cell.length_b   1.000
_cell.length_c   1.000
_cell.angle_alpha   90.00
_cell.angle_beta   90.00
_cell.angle_gamma   90.00
#
_symmetry.space_group_name_H-M   'P 1'
#
loop_
_entity.id
_entity.type
_entity.pdbx_description
1 polymer ?
#
loop_
_entity_poly.entity_id
_entity_poly.type
_entity_poly.pdbx_seq_one_letter_code
_entity_poly.pdbx_strand_id
1 'polypeptide(L)' 'MLGYVSVKEAKKYGCTHHGSYYGIPVWLDILDQGSLVMMAKWSPMDYAIDCVSVLEGIIRPLRFPDEPNCFQVKVLREI' A
#
# COMPACT_ATOMS: atom_id res chain seq x y z
N MET A 1 -8.27 10.70 -8.15
CA MET A 1 -9.74 10.56 -8.21
C MET A 1 -10.32 11.31 -7.02
N LEU A 2 -11.55 11.82 -7.03
CA LEU A 2 -12.16 12.34 -5.81
C LEU A 2 -13.25 11.35 -5.37
N GLY A 3 -12.99 10.59 -4.31
CA GLY A 3 -13.94 9.62 -3.78
C GLY A 3 -13.33 8.26 -3.44
N TYR A 4 -14.21 7.31 -3.12
CA TYR A 4 -13.86 5.93 -2.84
C TYR A 4 -13.59 5.15 -4.13
N VAL A 5 -12.48 4.42 -4.16
CA VAL A 5 -12.12 3.50 -5.23
C VAL A 5 -12.91 2.20 -5.04
N SER A 6 -13.68 1.82 -6.05
CA SER A 6 -14.49 0.59 -6.01
C SER A 6 -13.63 -0.67 -6.20
N VAL A 7 -14.14 -1.84 -5.78
CA VAL A 7 -13.49 -3.14 -6.06
C VAL A 7 -13.26 -3.33 -7.57
N LYS A 8 -14.24 -2.99 -8.40
CA LYS A 8 -14.16 -3.12 -9.86
C LYS A 8 -13.02 -2.27 -10.43
N GLU A 9 -12.81 -1.09 -9.86
CA GLU A 9 -11.74 -0.19 -10.27
C GLU A 9 -10.38 -0.68 -9.78
N ALA A 10 -10.28 -1.10 -8.51
CA ALA A 10 -9.07 -1.71 -7.96
C ALA A 10 -8.60 -2.92 -8.79
N LYS A 11 -9.53 -3.79 -9.21
CA LYS A 11 -9.21 -4.94 -10.09
C LYS A 11 -8.67 -4.53 -11.46
N LYS A 12 -9.08 -3.38 -12.01
CA LYS A 12 -8.51 -2.86 -13.27
C LYS A 12 -7.04 -2.44 -13.11
N TYR A 13 -6.64 -2.06 -11.89
CA TYR A 13 -5.26 -1.74 -11.54
C TYR A 13 -4.47 -2.95 -11.03
N GLY A 14 -5.02 -4.15 -11.16
CA GLY A 14 -4.35 -5.40 -10.75
C GLY A 14 -4.41 -5.67 -9.25
N CYS A 15 -5.17 -4.91 -8.45
CA CYS A 15 -5.32 -5.23 -7.03
C CYS A 15 -6.17 -6.50 -6.84
N THR A 16 -5.73 -7.38 -5.94
CA THR A 16 -6.35 -8.69 -5.65
C THR A 16 -6.77 -8.85 -4.19
N HIS A 17 -6.30 -7.96 -3.30
CA HIS A 17 -6.60 -8.00 -1.88
C HIS A 17 -7.03 -6.64 -1.31
N HIS A 18 -7.75 -6.69 -0.20
CA HIS A 18 -7.83 -5.62 0.77
C HIS A 18 -6.64 -5.69 1.73
N GLY A 19 -6.12 -4.53 2.13
CA GLY A 19 -5.18 -4.45 3.25
C GLY A 19 -5.16 -3.12 3.96
N SER A 20 -4.08 -2.94 4.71
CA SER A 20 -3.81 -1.74 5.50
C SER A 20 -2.33 -1.38 5.45
N TYR A 21 -2.03 -0.11 5.22
CA TYR A 21 -0.70 0.47 5.31
C TYR A 21 -0.67 1.48 6.45
N TYR A 22 -0.07 1.09 7.59
CA TYR A 22 -0.08 1.88 8.84
C TYR A 22 -1.47 2.40 9.24
N GLY A 23 -2.52 1.58 9.09
CA GLY A 23 -3.90 1.95 9.41
C GLY A 23 -4.68 2.57 8.24
N ILE A 24 -4.01 2.98 7.16
CA ILE A 24 -4.66 3.48 5.94
C ILE A 24 -5.27 2.28 5.19
N PRO A 25 -6.58 2.26 4.91
CA PRO A 25 -7.20 1.19 4.15
C PRO A 25 -6.78 1.26 2.69
N VAL A 26 -6.22 0.15 2.18
CA VAL A 26 -5.69 0.07 0.81
C VAL A 26 -6.25 -1.14 0.05
N TRP A 27 -6.22 -1.04 -1.27
CA TRP A 27 -6.20 -2.17 -2.20
C TRP A 27 -4.75 -2.55 -2.43
N LEU A 28 -4.45 -3.84 -2.54
CA LEU A 28 -3.08 -4.30 -2.77
C LEU A 28 -3.03 -5.53 -3.66
N ASP A 29 -1.88 -5.70 -4.30
CA ASP A 29 -1.43 -6.97 -4.86
C ASP A 29 0.10 -7.07 -4.76
N ILE A 30 0.59 -8.29 -4.69
CA ILE A 30 2.02 -8.58 -4.74
C ILE A 30 2.25 -9.22 -6.10
N LEU A 31 2.82 -8.45 -7.01
CA LEU A 31 3.16 -8.91 -8.34
C LEU A 31 4.34 -9.89 -8.29
N ASP A 32 4.48 -10.66 -9.35
CA ASP A 32 5.64 -11.52 -9.55
C ASP A 32 6.93 -10.70 -9.43
N GLN A 33 7.92 -11.26 -8.71
CA GLN A 33 9.20 -10.63 -8.34
C GLN A 33 9.17 -9.68 -7.13
N GLY A 34 8.10 -9.69 -6.32
CA GLY A 34 8.06 -8.98 -5.04
C GLY A 34 7.76 -7.48 -5.16
N SER A 35 7.28 -7.04 -6.33
CA SER A 35 6.79 -5.67 -6.52
C SER A 35 5.41 -5.52 -5.89
N LEU A 36 5.21 -4.47 -5.10
CA LEU A 36 3.95 -4.18 -4.44
C LEU A 36 3.15 -3.18 -5.26
N VAL A 37 1.91 -3.53 -5.61
CA VAL A 37 0.90 -2.56 -6.05
C VAL A 37 0.04 -2.23 -4.86
N MET A 38 -0.10 -0.93 -4.56
CA MET A 38 -0.93 -0.45 -3.46
C MET A 38 -1.65 0.83 -3.88
N MET A 39 -2.93 0.93 -3.52
CA MET A 39 -3.77 2.09 -3.80
C MET A 39 -4.68 2.38 -2.61
N ALA A 40 -4.85 3.65 -2.22
CA ALA A 40 -5.81 3.98 -1.18
C ALA A 40 -7.25 3.63 -1.59
N LYS A 41 -8.05 3.13 -0.63
CA LYS A 41 -9.50 2.95 -0.89
C LYS A 41 -10.23 4.27 -1.02
N TRP A 42 -9.70 5.34 -0.45
CA TRP A 42 -10.21 6.70 -0.56
C TRP A 42 -9.08 7.56 -1.11
N SER A 43 -9.23 8.08 -2.33
CA SER A 43 -8.12 8.70 -3.05
C SER A 43 -7.46 9.90 -2.32
N PRO A 44 -8.16 10.71 -1.51
CA PRO A 44 -7.48 11.68 -0.65
C PRO A 44 -6.47 11.09 0.35
N MET A 45 -6.56 9.80 0.69
CA MET A 45 -5.55 9.14 1.52
C MET A 45 -4.29 8.75 0.75
N ASP A 46 -4.24 8.92 -0.57
CA ASP A 46 -2.98 8.75 -1.33
C ASP A 46 -1.91 9.72 -0.78
N TYR A 47 -2.29 10.96 -0.41
CA TYR A 47 -1.38 11.89 0.26
C TYR A 47 -0.88 11.39 1.62
N ALA A 48 -1.72 10.65 2.36
CA ALA A 48 -1.31 10.06 3.63
C ALA A 48 -0.34 8.89 3.39
N ILE A 49 -0.55 8.10 2.33
CA ILE A 49 0.39 7.05 1.91
C ILE A 49 1.73 7.68 1.54
N ASP A 50 1.74 8.76 0.75
CA ASP A 50 2.97 9.45 0.35
C ASP A 50 3.74 9.93 1.58
N CYS A 51 3.09 10.61 2.53
CA CYS A 51 3.73 11.06 3.76
C CYS A 51 4.31 9.89 4.58
N VAL A 52 3.53 8.82 4.77
CA VAL A 52 3.97 7.65 5.55
C VAL A 52 5.11 6.92 4.85
N SER A 53 5.12 6.84 3.51
CA SER A 53 6.18 6.21 2.73
C SER A 53 7.54 6.90 2.92
N VAL A 54 7.54 8.24 2.98
CA VAL A 54 8.74 9.03 3.24
C VAL A 54 9.25 8.76 4.65
N LEU A 55 8.35 8.72 5.64
CA LEU A 55 8.71 8.41 7.03
C LEU A 55 9.24 6.98 7.17
N GLU A 56 8.60 5.99 6.54
CA GLU A 56 9.06 4.60 6.54
C GLU A 56 10.44 4.49 5.89
N GLY A 57 10.68 5.17 4.77
CA GLY A 57 11.98 5.20 4.10
C GLY A 57 13.11 5.78 4.94
N ILE A 58 12.81 6.58 5.97
CA ILE A 58 13.78 7.10 6.93
C ILE A 58 13.93 6.18 8.14
N ILE A 59 12.80 5.77 8.73
CA ILE A 59 12.77 5.00 9.99
C ILE A 59 13.24 3.56 9.76
N ARG A 60 12.90 2.94 8.62
CA ARG A 60 13.18 1.54 8.35
C ARG A 60 14.68 1.25 8.24
N PRO A 61 15.49 2.00 7.46
CA PRO A 61 16.94 1.80 7.43
C PRO A 61 17.61 2.02 8.78
N LEU A 62 17.05 2.88 9.64
CA LEU A 62 17.56 3.10 11.00
C LEU A 62 17.26 1.92 11.94
N ARG A 63 16.11 1.26 11.75
CA ARG A 63 15.67 0.14 12.60
C ARG A 63 16.19 -1.21 12.11
N PHE A 64 16.35 -1.38 10.80
CA PHE A 64 16.78 -2.61 10.13
C PHE A 64 17.87 -2.28 9.10
N PRO A 65 19.10 -1.95 9.55
CA PRO A 65 20.16 -1.48 8.67
C PRO A 65 20.66 -2.54 7.69
N ASP A 66 20.52 -3.82 8.02
CA ASP A 66 20.99 -4.95 7.21
C ASP A 66 19.93 -5.47 6.22
N GLU A 67 18.70 -4.97 6.29
CA GLU A 67 17.61 -5.40 5.41
C GLU A 67 17.43 -4.43 4.23
N PRO A 68 17.06 -4.93 3.04
CA PRO A 68 16.66 -4.08 1.94
C PRO A 68 15.42 -3.26 2.33
N ASN A 69 15.42 -2.00 1.93
CA ASN A 69 14.27 -1.14 2.17
C ASN A 69 13.04 -1.67 1.39
N CYS A 70 11.93 -1.89 2.08
CA CYS A 70 10.68 -2.27 1.44
C CYS A 70 9.47 -1.71 2.21
N PHE A 71 8.28 -1.87 1.66
CA PHE A 71 7.04 -1.42 2.29
C PHE A 71 6.49 -2.47 3.27
N GLN A 72 6.06 -2.05 4.45
CA GLN A 72 5.38 -2.91 5.42
C GLN A 72 3.86 -2.73 5.31
N VAL A 73 3.21 -3.64 4.59
CA VAL A 73 1.75 -3.67 4.45
C VAL A 73 1.14 -4.87 5.17
N LYS A 74 -0.07 -4.69 5.70
CA LYS A 74 -0.88 -5.77 6.27
C LYS A 74 -1.93 -6.21 5.27
N VAL A 75 -1.82 -7.43 4.77
CA VAL A 75 -2.86 -8.08 3.97
C VAL A 75 -4.02 -8.50 4.88
N LEU A 76 -5.26 -8.27 4.46
CA LEU A 76 -6.45 -8.58 5.25
C LEU A 76 -7.28 -9.72 4.64
N ARG A 77 -7.81 -9.55 3.44
CA ARG A 77 -8.64 -10.56 2.75
C ARG A 77 -8.67 -10.28 1.24
N GLU A 78 -8.99 -11.30 0.44
CA GLU A 78 -9.15 -11.18 -1.02
C GLU A 78 -10.39 -10.38 -1.43
N ILE A 79 -10.43 -9.90 -2.69
CA ILE A 79 -11.48 -9.02 -3.23
C ILE A 79 -12.19 -9.57 -4.46
#